data_AF-A0A7J8Y4B5-F1
#
_entry.id   AF-A0A7J8Y4B5-F1
#
_cell.length_a   1.000
_cell.length_b   1.000
_cell.length_c   1.000
_cell.angle_alpha   90.00
_cell.angle_beta   90.00
_cell.angle_gamma   90.00
#
_symmetry.space_group_name_H-M   'P 1'
#
loop_
_entity.id
_entity.type
_entity.pdbx_description
1 polymer ?
#
loop_
_entity_poly.entity_id
_entity_poly.type
_entity_poly.pdbx_seq_one_letter_code
_entity_poly.pdbx_strand_id
1 'polypeptide(L)'
;MAKSNKISMLTNFVLIIALLVIVSMVESRGIGIPIGKKSTPSCNEVYGVVSGDTCFSVTQVFNLTTTFFDSVNPNLDCDSLFVGQWLCVAGKA
;
A
#
# COMPACT_ATOMS: atom_id res chain seq x y z
N MET A 1 -57.86 -2.80 13.46
CA MET A 1 -56.88 -3.17 12.41
C MET A 1 -55.79 -2.08 12.26
N ALA A 2 -55.08 -1.73 13.35
CA ALA A 2 -54.07 -0.63 13.35
C ALA A 2 -52.79 -0.97 14.16
N LYS A 3 -52.60 -2.26 14.47
CA LYS A 3 -51.44 -2.78 15.23
C LYS A 3 -50.44 -3.50 14.32
N SER A 4 -50.92 -4.18 13.28
CA SER A 4 -50.10 -4.91 12.30
C SER A 4 -49.27 -3.96 11.41
N ASN A 5 -49.82 -2.82 11.03
CA ASN A 5 -49.14 -1.77 10.25
C ASN A 5 -48.06 -1.03 11.05
N LYS A 6 -48.25 -0.80 12.36
CA LYS A 6 -47.21 -0.22 13.22
C LYS A 6 -46.04 -1.17 13.47
N ILE A 7 -46.33 -2.45 13.70
CA ILE A 7 -45.29 -3.47 13.85
C ILE A 7 -44.56 -3.68 12.52
N SER A 8 -45.28 -3.74 11.39
CA SER A 8 -44.71 -3.82 10.05
C SER A 8 -43.85 -2.59 9.69
N MET A 9 -44.28 -1.38 10.08
CA MET A 9 -43.48 -0.17 9.95
C MET A 9 -42.20 -0.23 10.80
N LEU A 10 -42.30 -0.70 12.05
CA LEU A 10 -41.15 -0.86 12.93
C LEU A 10 -40.16 -1.90 12.37
N THR A 11 -40.64 -3.05 11.89
CA THR A 11 -39.80 -4.08 11.28
C THR A 11 -39.12 -3.58 10.01
N ASN A 12 -39.80 -2.79 9.18
CA ASN A 12 -39.21 -2.21 7.98
C ASN A 12 -38.12 -1.18 8.34
N PHE A 13 -38.34 -0.36 9.36
CA PHE A 13 -37.34 0.59 9.84
C PHE A 13 -36.10 -0.12 10.38
N VAL A 14 -36.28 -1.21 11.14
CA VAL A 14 -35.18 -2.04 11.65
C VAL A 14 -34.40 -2.68 10.49
N LEU A 15 -35.07 -3.20 9.47
CA LEU A 15 -34.45 -3.75 8.27
C LEU A 15 -33.64 -2.70 7.49
N ILE A 16 -34.16 -1.48 7.35
CA ILE A 16 -33.46 -0.38 6.67
C ILE A 16 -32.21 0.03 7.47
N ILE A 17 -32.32 0.17 8.80
CA ILE A 17 -31.17 0.51 9.65
C ILE A 17 -30.10 -0.58 9.59
N ALA A 18 -30.49 -1.86 9.64
CA ALA A 18 -29.55 -2.98 9.52
C ALA A 18 -28.81 -2.97 8.17
N LEU A 19 -29.52 -2.71 7.06
CA LEU A 19 -28.91 -2.58 5.74
C LEU A 19 -27.93 -1.40 5.65
N LEU A 20 -28.26 -0.25 6.23
CA LEU A 20 -27.38 0.93 6.27
C LEU A 20 -26.10 0.69 7.09
N VAL A 21 -26.20 -0.05 8.20
CA VAL A 21 -25.03 -0.43 9.00
C VAL A 21 -24.13 -1.38 8.20
N ILE A 22 -24.69 -2.38 7.51
CA ILE A 22 -23.92 -3.31 6.67
C ILE A 22 -23.19 -2.58 5.54
N VAL A 23 -23.84 -1.61 4.88
CA VAL A 23 -23.20 -0.80 3.82
C VAL A 23 -22.05 0.05 4.37
N SER A 24 -22.13 0.49 5.63
CA SER A 24 -21.06 1.25 6.27
C SER A 24 -19.80 0.41 6.55
N MET A 25 -19.92 -0.93 6.60
CA MET A 25 -18.78 -1.85 6.80
C MET A 25 -17.95 -2.06 5.52
N VAL A 26 -18.43 -1.58 4.37
CA VAL A 26 -17.78 -1.75 3.06
C VAL A 26 -16.64 -0.73 2.85
N GLU A 27 -16.69 0.40 3.55
CA GLU A 27 -15.59 1.36 3.53
C GLU A 27 -14.77 1.21 4.82
N SER A 28 -13.66 0.47 4.72
CA SER A 28 -12.56 0.62 5.67
C SER A 28 -11.99 2.03 5.56
N ARG A 29 -12.68 3.02 6.14
CA ARG A 29 -12.13 4.36 6.32
C ARG A 29 -11.08 4.25 7.41
N GLY A 30 -9.84 4.01 6.98
CA GLY A 30 -8.68 4.14 7.84
C GLY A 30 -8.77 5.47 8.58
N ILE A 31 -8.79 5.42 9.91
CA ILE A 31 -8.80 6.59 10.77
C ILE A 31 -7.54 7.39 10.42
N GLY A 32 -7.73 8.55 9.79
CA GLY A 32 -6.67 9.44 9.35
C GLY A 32 -6.01 10.15 10.52
N ILE A 33 -5.33 9.40 11.40
CA ILE A 33 -4.48 9.98 12.43
C ILE A 33 -3.19 10.45 11.74
N PRO A 34 -2.83 11.75 11.84
CA PRO A 34 -1.56 12.26 11.33
C PRO A 34 -0.44 11.87 12.30
N ILE A 35 -0.20 10.56 12.45
CA ILE A 35 1.13 10.08 12.83
C ILE A 35 1.96 10.35 11.58
N GLY A 36 3.07 11.08 11.69
CA GLY A 36 3.95 11.38 10.56
C GLY A 36 4.28 10.10 9.80
N LYS A 37 3.49 9.78 8.77
CA LYS A 37 3.68 8.59 7.97
C LYS A 37 4.95 8.88 7.19
N LYS A 38 6.04 8.20 7.53
CA LYS A 38 7.07 7.96 6.52
C LYS A 38 6.33 7.42 5.30
N SER A 39 6.45 8.14 4.20
CA SER A 39 6.04 7.67 2.90
C SER A 39 6.55 6.24 2.74
N THR A 40 5.66 5.32 2.37
CA THR A 40 6.07 3.98 2.00
C THR A 40 6.66 4.09 0.60
N PRO A 41 7.92 3.70 0.38
CA PRO A 41 8.49 3.80 -0.95
C PRO A 41 7.66 3.00 -1.95
N SER A 42 7.32 3.62 -3.06
CA SER A 42 6.61 3.00 -4.17
C SER A 42 7.59 2.70 -5.29
N CYS A 43 7.55 1.48 -5.82
CA CYS A 43 8.37 1.08 -6.96
C CYS A 43 7.56 1.09 -8.25
N ASN A 44 8.07 1.78 -9.28
CA ASN A 44 7.49 1.87 -10.61
C ASN A 44 8.22 1.01 -11.63
N GLU A 45 9.52 0.76 -11.44
CA GLU A 45 10.34 -0.09 -12.30
C GLU A 45 11.32 -0.91 -11.48
N VAL A 46 11.43 -2.20 -11.81
CA VAL A 46 12.30 -3.15 -11.12
C VAL A 46 13.37 -3.71 -12.05
N TYR A 47 14.56 -3.91 -11.50
CA TYR A 47 15.70 -4.55 -12.14
C TYR A 47 16.06 -5.83 -11.39
N GLY A 48 16.29 -6.92 -12.13
CA GLY A 48 16.75 -8.19 -11.57
C GLY A 48 18.27 -8.28 -11.64
N VAL A 49 18.92 -8.39 -10.49
CA VAL A 49 20.38 -8.49 -10.37
C VAL A 49 20.93 -9.66 -11.19
N VAL A 50 21.98 -9.41 -11.95
CA VAL A 50 22.73 -10.44 -12.70
C VAL A 50 24.14 -10.64 -12.12
N SER A 51 24.85 -11.66 -12.62
CA SER A 51 26.20 -11.97 -12.14
C SER A 51 27.17 -10.81 -12.41
N GLY A 52 27.86 -10.35 -11.37
CA GLY A 52 28.84 -9.26 -11.44
C GLY A 52 28.28 -7.88 -11.11
N ASP A 53 26.98 -7.77 -10.84
CA ASP A 53 26.38 -6.52 -10.37
C ASP A 53 26.82 -6.15 -8.97
N THR A 54 26.86 -4.84 -8.75
CA THR A 54 26.97 -4.18 -7.45
C THR A 54 25.90 -3.09 -7.39
N CYS A 55 25.52 -2.62 -6.20
CA CYS A 55 24.63 -1.47 -6.12
C CYS A 55 25.15 -0.28 -6.94
N PHE A 56 26.47 -0.02 -6.92
CA PHE A 56 27.09 1.06 -7.67
C PHE A 56 26.99 0.88 -9.19
N SER A 57 27.21 -0.33 -9.71
CA SER A 57 27.06 -0.57 -11.16
C SER A 57 25.61 -0.37 -11.61
N VAL A 58 24.64 -0.83 -10.80
CA VAL A 58 23.22 -0.62 -11.07
C VAL A 58 22.87 0.87 -11.04
N THR A 59 23.31 1.63 -10.02
CA THR A 59 23.02 3.08 -9.98
C THR A 59 23.61 3.81 -11.18
N GLN A 60 24.79 3.41 -11.67
CA GLN A 60 25.41 4.00 -12.86
C GLN A 60 24.63 3.67 -14.14
N VAL A 61 24.20 2.42 -14.32
CA VAL A 61 23.41 1.99 -15.49
C VAL A 61 22.09 2.76 -15.59
N PHE A 62 21.43 2.98 -14.45
CA PHE A 62 20.14 3.68 -14.40
C PHE A 62 20.28 5.19 -14.13
N ASN A 63 21.51 5.72 -14.08
CA ASN A 63 21.81 7.13 -13.80
C ASN A 63 21.12 7.66 -12.53
N LEU A 64 21.18 6.89 -11.45
CA LEU A 64 20.60 7.18 -10.14
C LEU A 64 21.65 7.71 -9.17
N THR A 65 21.24 8.60 -8.27
CA THR A 65 22.06 8.92 -7.10
C THR A 65 21.94 7.80 -6.07
N THR A 66 23.01 7.53 -5.33
CA THR A 66 22.99 6.54 -4.22
C THR A 66 21.89 6.87 -3.21
N THR A 67 21.73 8.15 -2.85
CA THR A 67 20.69 8.59 -1.92
C THR A 67 19.28 8.26 -2.41
N PHE A 68 18.98 8.44 -3.70
CA PHE A 68 17.68 8.08 -4.25
C PHE A 68 17.50 6.56 -4.28
N PHE A 69 18.52 5.83 -4.75
CA PHE A 69 18.48 4.37 -4.83
C PHE A 69 18.25 3.72 -3.46
N ASP A 70 18.93 4.17 -2.42
CA ASP A 70 18.75 3.69 -1.05
C ASP A 70 17.35 4.03 -0.51
N SER A 71 16.84 5.22 -0.86
CA SER A 71 15.52 5.67 -0.41
C SER A 71 14.36 4.84 -0.98
N VAL A 72 14.49 4.34 -2.22
CA VAL A 72 13.51 3.44 -2.84
C VAL A 72 13.77 1.96 -2.56
N ASN A 73 14.90 1.63 -1.92
CA ASN A 73 15.28 0.28 -1.50
C ASN A 73 15.72 0.24 -0.01
N PRO A 74 14.86 0.64 0.95
CA PRO A 74 15.27 0.93 2.34
C PRO A 74 15.78 -0.29 3.14
N ASN A 75 15.58 -1.51 2.64
CA ASN A 75 16.00 -2.76 3.29
C ASN A 75 17.10 -3.50 2.49
N LEU A 76 17.63 -2.87 1.45
CA LEU A 76 18.68 -3.47 0.63
C LEU A 76 20.01 -3.42 1.38
N ASP A 77 20.64 -4.57 1.50
CA ASP A 77 22.04 -4.70 1.89
C ASP A 77 22.89 -4.87 0.63
N CYS A 78 23.71 -3.85 0.32
CA CYS A 78 24.55 -3.83 -0.87
C CYS A 78 25.77 -4.76 -0.77
N ASP A 79 26.18 -5.16 0.43
CA ASP A 79 27.29 -6.10 0.63
C ASP A 79 26.83 -7.56 0.47
N SER A 80 25.52 -7.80 0.50
CA SER A 80 24.90 -9.13 0.41
C SER A 80 24.02 -9.30 -0.83
N LEU A 81 24.34 -8.59 -1.92
CA LEU A 81 23.58 -8.66 -3.18
C LEU A 81 23.67 -10.05 -3.84
N PHE A 82 22.56 -10.59 -4.33
CA PHE A 82 22.52 -11.89 -4.99
C PHE A 82 21.80 -11.88 -6.34
N VAL A 83 22.22 -12.77 -7.25
CA VAL A 83 21.62 -12.91 -8.58
C VAL A 83 20.12 -13.26 -8.46
N GLY A 84 19.29 -12.55 -9.20
CA GLY A 84 17.83 -12.68 -9.17
C GLY A 84 17.13 -11.83 -8.10
N GLN A 85 17.88 -11.09 -7.27
CA GLN A 85 17.30 -10.11 -6.37
C GLN A 85 16.66 -8.96 -7.15
N TRP A 86 15.46 -8.53 -6.75
CA TRP A 86 14.77 -7.40 -7.36
C TRP A 86 15.15 -6.09 -6.69
N LEU A 87 15.60 -5.13 -7.49
CA LEU A 87 15.97 -3.78 -7.09
C LEU A 87 15.00 -2.80 -7.71
N CYS A 88 14.55 -1.82 -6.94
CA CYS A 88 13.78 -0.72 -7.48
C CYS A 88 14.71 0.32 -8.13
N VAL A 89 14.44 0.66 -9.40
CA VAL A 89 15.26 1.60 -10.18
C VAL A 89 14.50 2.86 -10.61
N ALA A 90 13.16 2.84 -10.50
CA ALA A 90 12.33 4.03 -10.61
C ALA A 90 11.20 3.96 -9.59
N GLY A 91 10.88 5.07 -8.92
CA GLY A 91 9.94 5.05 -7.81
C GLY A 91 9.78 6.40 -7.12
N LYS A 92 9.17 6.35 -5.94
CA LYS A 92 9.10 7.46 -4.99
C LYS A 92 9.43 6.94 -3.61
N ALA A 93 10.28 7.64 -2.88
CA ALA A 93 10.58 7.35 -1.48
C ALA A 93 9.49 7.90 -0.56
#